data_AF-A0A534QKI3-F1
#
_entry.id   AF-A0A534QKI3-F1
#
_cell.length_a   1.000
_cell.length_b   1.000
_cell.length_c   1.000
_cell.angle_alpha   90.00
_cell.angle_beta   90.00
_cell.angle_gamma   90.00
#
_symmetry.space_group_name_H-M   'P 1'
#
loop_
_entity.id
_entity.type
_entity.pdbx_description
1 polymer ?
#
loop_
_entity_poly.entity_id
_entity_poly.type
_entity_poly.pdbx_seq_one_letter_code
_entity_poly.pdbx_strand_id
1 'polypeptide(L)' 'MVKVEFHFDFGSPNAYLSHLVIPEIERRTGVEFEYVPILLG' A
#
# COMPACT_ATOMS: atom_id res chain seq x y z
N MET A 1 5.36 -11.98 13.40
CA MET A 1 4.53 -11.58 12.25
C MET A 1 5.33 -10.62 11.40
N VAL A 2 5.23 -10.73 10.08
CA VAL A 2 5.89 -9.80 9.16
C VAL A 2 5.06 -8.51 9.13
N LYS A 3 5.71 -7.37 9.36
CA LYS A 3 5.06 -6.05 9.22
C LYS A 3 5.18 -5.60 7.77
N VAL A 4 4.06 -5.21 7.15
CA VAL A 4 4.02 -4.71 5.77
C VAL A 4 3.41 -3.31 5.78
N GLU A 5 4.13 -2.34 5.23
CA GLU A 5 3.70 -0.95 5.16
C GLU A 5 3.54 -0.53 3.69
N PHE A 6 2.47 0.20 3.40
CA PHE A 6 2.27 0.87 2.13
C PHE A 6 2.50 2.37 2.32
N HIS A 7 3.69 2.81 1.92
CA HIS A 7 4.05 4.24 1.92
C HIS A 7 3.49 4.88 0.65
N PHE A 8 2.66 5.90 0.81
CA PHE A 8 1.95 6.49 -0.33
C PHE A 8 1.87 8.01 -0.27
N ASP A 9 1.91 8.62 -1.45
CA ASP A 9 1.62 10.04 -1.66
C ASP A 9 0.39 10.15 -2.55
N PHE A 10 -0.56 11.03 -2.20
CA PHE A 10 -1.82 11.22 -2.93
C PHE A 10 -1.64 11.76 -4.36
N GLY A 11 -0.57 12.49 -4.64
CA GLY A 11 -0.20 12.96 -5.98
C GLY A 11 0.50 11.91 -6.84
N SER A 12 0.86 10.75 -6.28
CA SER A 12 1.56 9.69 -7.02
C SER A 12 0.60 8.79 -7.79
N PRO A 13 0.61 8.80 -9.14
CA PRO A 13 -0.22 7.87 -9.92
C PRO A 13 0.16 6.40 -9.67
N ASN A 14 1.43 6.13 -9.34
CA ASN A 14 1.89 4.78 -9.01
C ASN A 14 1.35 4.29 -7.67
N ALA A 15 1.22 5.20 -6.69
CA ALA A 15 0.60 4.88 -5.42
C ALA A 15 -0.87 4.53 -5.60
N TYR A 16 -1.61 5.27 -6.45
CA TYR A 16 -2.98 4.92 -6.79
C TYR A 16 -3.10 3.53 -7.41
N LEU A 17 -2.28 3.21 -8.41
CA LEU A 17 -2.29 1.87 -9.03
C LEU A 17 -1.93 0.76 -8.05
N SER A 18 -0.98 1.01 -7.14
CA SER A 18 -0.61 0.08 -6.06
C SER A 18 -1.78 -0.16 -5.10
N HIS A 19 -2.47 0.90 -4.68
CA HIS A 19 -3.65 0.81 -3.80
C HIS A 19 -4.74 -0.09 -4.39
N LEU A 20 -4.97 -0.04 -5.70
CA LEU A 20 -5.98 -0.88 -6.37
C LEU A 20 -5.69 -2.39 -6.29
N VAL A 21 -4.42 -2.81 -6.19
CA VAL A 21 -4.04 -4.23 -6.15
C VAL A 21 -3.83 -4.78 -4.74
N ILE A 22 -3.61 -3.92 -3.74
CA ILE A 22 -3.37 -4.32 -2.33
C ILE A 22 -4.44 -5.30 -1.80
N PRO A 23 -5.77 -5.07 -2.00
CA PRO A 23 -6.77 -6.00 -1.46
C PRO A 23 -6.64 -7.44 -1.98
N GLU A 24 -6.22 -7.62 -3.24
CA GLU A 24 -5.99 -8.96 -3.79
C GLU A 24 -4.74 -9.61 -3.19
N ILE A 25 -3.71 -8.81 -2.92
CA ILE A 25 -2.49 -9.28 -2.26
C ILE A 25 -2.82 -9.73 -0.84
N GLU A 26 -3.52 -8.93 -0.06
CA GLU A 26 -3.99 -9.29 1.29
C GLU A 26 -4.78 -10.60 1.29
N ARG A 27 -5.73 -10.76 0.34
CA ARG A 27 -6.50 -11.99 0.19
C ARG A 27 -5.65 -13.22 -0.13
N ARG A 28 -4.59 -13.06 -0.92
CA ARG A 28 -3.73 -14.18 -1.38
C ARG A 28 -2.69 -14.59 -0.36
N THR A 29 -2.20 -13.65 0.45
CA THR A 29 -1.08 -13.88 1.37
C THR A 29 -1.50 -13.92 2.84
N GLY A 30 -2.69 -13.42 3.17
CA GLY A 30 -3.16 -13.27 4.55
C GLY A 30 -2.41 -12.22 5.36
N VAL A 31 -1.66 -11.33 4.69
CA VAL A 31 -1.01 -10.18 5.34
C VAL A 31 -1.94 -8.97 5.30
N GLU A 32 -1.78 -8.06 6.25
CA GLU A 32 -2.44 -6.76 6.26
C GLU A 32 -1.41 -5.66 5.98
N PHE A 33 -1.79 -4.66 5.19
CA PHE A 33 -0.96 -3.50 4.89
C PHE A 33 -1.30 -2.33 5.82
N GLU A 34 -0.30 -1.80 6.51
CA GLU A 34 -0.42 -0.53 7.22
C GLU A 34 -0.22 0.64 6.23
N TYR A 35 -1.22 1.51 6.12
CA TYR A 35 -1.17 2.68 5.22
C TYR A 35 -0.44 3.84 5.89
N VAL A 36 0.70 4.24 5.31
CA VAL A 36 1.54 5.31 5.85
C VAL A 36 1.60 6.45 4.82
N PRO A 37 0.86 7.56 5.04
CA PRO A 37 0.92 8.70 4.15
C PRO A 37 2.29 9.38 4.28
N ILE A 38 2.89 9.71 3.14
CA ILE A 38 4.15 10.46 3.04
C ILE A 38 3.98 11.61 2.05
N LEU A 39 4.89 12.58 2.13
CA LEU A 39 5.02 13.64 1.13
C LEU A 39 6.21 13.30 0.25
N LEU A 40 5.95 13.05 -1.02
CA LEU A 40 6.94 12.83 -2.06
C LEU A 40 7.39 14.21 -2.56
N GLY A 41 8.53 14.68 -2.05
CA GLY A 41 9.15 15.97 -2.38
C GLY A 41 10.66 15.89 -2.31
#